data_AF-B1ZG45-F1
#
_entry.id   AF-B1ZG45-F1
#
_cell.length_a   1.000
_cell.length_b   1.000
_cell.length_c   1.000
_cell.angle_alpha   90.00
_cell.angle_beta   90.00
_cell.angle_gamma   90.00
#
_symmetry.space_group_name_H-M   'P 1'
#
loop_
_entity.id
_entity.type
_entity.pdbx_description
1 polymer ?
#
loop_
_entity_poly.entity_id
_entity_poly.type
_entity_poly.pdbx_seq_one_letter_code
_entity_poly.pdbx_strand_id
1 'polypeptide(L)'
;MASASEEHRAAWDFYRLSKPAQTVFRGRVVGARCGEPDVVAAFAAVGVTNSMRPPVMVYDDVAAALVALPGDGRLAIEVALFGQALTPQGPAALVRETLARGRAIGHDDRQLAGAITVVLESHGHLASEAAL
;
A
#
# COMPACT_ATOMS: atom_id res chain seq x y z
N MET A 1 -23.19 6.75 13.60
CA MET A 1 -23.16 7.80 12.57
C MET A 1 -21.94 8.66 12.86
N ALA A 2 -21.00 8.77 11.94
CA ALA A 2 -19.82 9.62 12.11
C ALA A 2 -20.27 11.09 12.08
N SER A 3 -19.62 11.94 12.87
CA SER A 3 -19.92 13.39 12.86
C SER A 3 -19.40 14.04 11.57
N ALA A 4 -19.98 15.17 11.16
CA ALA A 4 -19.51 15.95 10.01
C ALA A 4 -18.00 16.30 10.12
N SER A 5 -17.47 16.44 11.34
CA SER A 5 -16.05 16.67 11.62
C SER A 5 -15.18 15.43 11.39
N GLU A 6 -15.72 14.22 11.57
CA GLU A 6 -15.04 12.96 11.25
C GLU A 6 -15.06 12.69 9.75
N GLU A 7 -16.17 12.98 9.07
CA GLU A 7 -16.25 12.97 7.60
C GLU A 7 -15.26 13.98 6.99
N HIS A 8 -15.17 15.18 7.56
CA HIS A 8 -14.20 16.18 7.14
C HIS A 8 -12.75 15.80 7.48
N ARG A 9 -12.50 14.94 8.48
CA ARG A 9 -11.14 14.48 8.83
C ARG A 9 -10.70 13.32 7.94
N ALA A 10 -11.61 12.41 7.58
CA ALA A 10 -11.36 11.31 6.65
C ALA A 10 -11.05 11.83 5.23
N ALA A 11 -11.75 12.89 4.78
CA ALA A 11 -11.53 13.52 3.47
C ALA A 11 -10.10 14.09 3.27
N TRP A 12 -9.29 14.20 4.33
CA TRP A 12 -7.91 14.71 4.25
C TRP A 12 -6.84 13.63 4.35
N ASP A 13 -7.20 12.36 4.48
CA ASP A 13 -6.23 11.26 4.55
C ASP A 13 -5.42 11.13 3.27
N PHE A 14 -6.00 11.47 2.11
CA PHE A 14 -5.25 11.57 0.85
C PHE A 14 -4.03 12.50 0.95
N TYR A 15 -4.16 13.61 1.69
CA TYR A 15 -3.10 14.60 1.84
C TYR A 15 -2.04 14.20 2.86
N ARG A 16 -2.30 13.18 3.69
CA ARG A 16 -1.33 12.59 4.63
C ARG A 16 -0.38 11.62 3.95
N LEU A 17 -0.73 11.10 2.77
CA LEU A 17 0.16 10.27 1.97
C LEU A 17 1.43 11.04 1.56
N SER A 18 2.52 10.33 1.26
CA SER A 18 3.70 10.99 0.70
C SER A 18 3.37 11.64 -0.66
N LYS A 19 4.05 12.74 -0.99
CA LYS A 19 3.84 13.44 -2.27
C LYS A 19 4.00 12.54 -3.50
N PRO A 20 4.97 11.61 -3.56
CA PRO A 20 5.04 10.61 -4.62
C PRO A 20 3.76 9.79 -4.76
N ALA A 21 3.21 9.24 -3.66
CA ALA A 21 1.96 8.48 -3.70
C ALA A 21 0.79 9.32 -4.21
N GLN A 22 0.66 10.56 -3.75
CA GLN A 22 -0.39 11.47 -4.19
C GLN A 22 -0.32 11.71 -5.70
N THR A 23 0.89 11.94 -6.23
CA THR A 23 1.11 12.17 -7.66
C THR A 23 0.80 10.94 -8.49
N VAL A 24 1.29 9.76 -8.09
CA VAL A 24 1.01 8.50 -8.79
C VAL A 24 -0.49 8.23 -8.80
N PHE A 25 -1.15 8.34 -7.65
CA PHE A 25 -2.59 8.10 -7.55
C PHE A 25 -3.40 9.03 -8.46
N ARG A 26 -3.07 10.34 -8.48
CA ARG A 26 -3.71 11.29 -9.41
C ARG A 26 -3.47 10.91 -10.87
N GLY A 27 -2.26 10.50 -11.22
CA GLY A 27 -1.94 9.99 -12.55
C GLY A 27 -2.77 8.75 -12.90
N ARG A 28 -2.94 7.80 -11.97
CA ARG A 28 -3.79 6.62 -12.15
C ARG A 28 -5.25 6.98 -12.32
N VAL A 29 -5.79 7.94 -11.56
CA VAL A 29 -7.16 8.43 -11.79
C VAL A 29 -7.33 8.98 -13.20
N VAL A 30 -6.35 9.73 -13.71
CA VAL A 30 -6.37 10.21 -15.11
C VAL A 30 -6.29 9.05 -16.10
N GLY A 31 -5.37 8.09 -15.90
CA GLY A 31 -5.24 6.91 -16.76
C GLY A 31 -6.53 6.07 -16.81
N ALA A 32 -7.21 5.90 -15.68
CA ALA A 32 -8.51 5.23 -15.62
C ALA A 32 -9.59 5.95 -16.43
N ARG A 33 -9.61 7.29 -16.42
CA ARG A 33 -10.54 8.10 -17.22
C ARG A 33 -10.25 7.98 -18.71
N CYS A 34 -8.97 7.85 -19.06
CA CYS A 34 -8.53 7.61 -20.43
C CYS A 34 -8.71 6.15 -20.88
N GLY A 35 -9.16 5.24 -20.00
CA GLY A 35 -9.38 3.85 -20.33
C GLY A 35 -8.11 3.01 -20.42
N GLU A 36 -7.03 3.40 -19.73
CA GLU A 36 -5.80 2.59 -19.64
C GLU A 36 -6.10 1.22 -19.00
N PRO A 37 -5.94 0.10 -19.73
CA PRO A 37 -6.46 -1.21 -19.31
C PRO A 37 -5.95 -1.65 -17.93
N ASP A 38 -4.65 -1.53 -17.69
CA ASP A 38 -4.03 -1.95 -16.43
C ASP A 38 -4.51 -1.12 -15.25
N VAL A 39 -4.78 0.17 -15.49
CA VAL A 39 -5.23 1.10 -14.45
C VAL A 39 -6.70 0.89 -14.14
N VAL A 40 -7.53 0.68 -15.17
CA VAL A 40 -8.95 0.32 -15.00
C VAL A 40 -9.07 -0.99 -14.23
N ALA A 41 -8.25 -2.00 -14.55
CA ALA A 41 -8.23 -3.26 -13.82
C ALA A 41 -7.84 -3.08 -12.34
N ALA A 42 -6.87 -2.22 -12.05
CA ALA A 42 -6.44 -1.94 -10.68
C ALA A 42 -7.56 -1.28 -9.84
N PHE A 43 -8.32 -0.34 -10.40
CA PHE A 43 -9.47 0.25 -9.71
C PHE A 43 -10.65 -0.72 -9.60
N ALA A 44 -10.89 -1.55 -10.62
CA ALA A 44 -11.92 -2.59 -10.58
C ALA A 44 -11.63 -3.65 -9.50
N ALA A 45 -10.36 -3.98 -9.25
CA ALA A 45 -9.94 -4.90 -8.19
C ALA A 45 -10.32 -4.43 -6.78
N VAL A 46 -10.54 -3.13 -6.59
CA VAL A 46 -11.07 -2.52 -5.34
C VAL A 46 -12.53 -2.10 -5.45
N GLY A 47 -13.25 -2.54 -6.49
CA GLY A 47 -14.67 -2.21 -6.69
C GLY A 47 -14.94 -0.75 -7.06
N VAL A 48 -13.91 0.02 -7.40
CA VAL A 48 -14.05 1.43 -7.79
C VAL A 48 -14.19 1.52 -9.30
N THR A 49 -15.41 1.78 -9.76
CA THR A 49 -15.72 1.85 -11.20
C THR A 49 -15.91 3.28 -11.70
N ASN A 50 -16.23 4.22 -10.81
CA ASN A 50 -16.44 5.61 -11.15
C ASN A 50 -15.21 6.49 -10.81
N SER A 51 -14.27 6.55 -11.75
CA SER A 51 -13.06 7.38 -11.72
C SER A 51 -13.29 8.83 -12.18
N MET A 52 -14.51 9.17 -12.64
CA MET A 52 -14.85 10.53 -13.12
C MET A 52 -14.99 11.56 -11.99
N ARG A 53 -15.10 11.10 -10.73
CA ARG A 53 -15.16 11.96 -9.55
C ARG A 53 -13.81 12.63 -9.24
N PRO A 54 -13.79 13.70 -8.42
CA PRO A 54 -12.55 14.30 -7.94
C PRO A 54 -11.62 13.26 -7.30
N PRO A 55 -10.29 13.33 -7.50
CA PRO A 55 -9.35 12.31 -7.02
C PRO A 55 -9.45 12.02 -5.52
N VAL A 56 -9.77 13.02 -4.69
CA VAL A 56 -9.94 12.83 -3.23
C VAL A 56 -11.12 11.91 -2.94
N MET A 57 -12.27 12.08 -3.62
CA MET A 57 -13.41 11.19 -3.43
C MET A 57 -13.14 9.79 -3.96
N VAL A 58 -12.41 9.66 -5.07
CA VAL A 58 -11.98 8.35 -5.58
C VAL A 58 -11.05 7.68 -4.57
N TYR A 59 -10.17 8.45 -3.92
CA TYR A 59 -9.32 7.94 -2.84
C TYR A 59 -10.14 7.42 -1.67
N ASP A 60 -11.18 8.12 -1.23
CA ASP A 60 -12.00 7.69 -0.10
C ASP A 60 -12.62 6.30 -0.33
N ASP A 61 -13.11 6.03 -1.55
CA ASP A 61 -13.65 4.70 -1.89
C ASP A 61 -12.56 3.63 -1.96
N VAL A 62 -11.40 3.96 -2.53
CA VAL A 62 -10.25 3.05 -2.57
C VAL A 62 -9.79 2.73 -1.15
N ALA A 63 -9.68 3.72 -0.28
CA ALA A 63 -9.28 3.55 1.11
C ALA A 63 -10.27 2.66 1.87
N ALA A 64 -11.58 2.88 1.69
CA ALA A 64 -12.62 2.04 2.27
C ALA A 64 -12.52 0.58 1.78
N ALA A 65 -12.29 0.37 0.48
CA ALA A 65 -12.11 -0.96 -0.10
C ALA A 65 -10.84 -1.67 0.39
N LEU A 66 -9.72 -0.93 0.53
CA LEU A 66 -8.45 -1.48 1.03
C LEU A 66 -8.55 -1.94 2.49
N VAL A 67 -9.38 -1.30 3.31
CA VAL A 67 -9.65 -1.74 4.70
C VAL A 67 -10.36 -3.09 4.72
N ALA A 68 -11.23 -3.36 3.74
CA ALA A 68 -12.01 -4.60 3.65
C ALA A 68 -11.22 -5.78 3.03
N LEU A 69 -10.07 -5.52 2.41
CA LEU A 69 -9.30 -6.55 1.71
C LEU A 69 -8.43 -7.39 2.67
N PRO A 70 -8.34 -8.71 2.44
CA PRO A 70 -7.37 -9.56 3.13
C PRO A 70 -5.93 -9.13 2.78
N GLY A 71 -5.03 -9.22 3.77
CA GLY A 71 -3.69 -8.63 3.71
C GLY A 71 -2.81 -9.08 2.53
N ASP A 72 -3.04 -10.28 1.99
CA ASP A 72 -2.24 -10.83 0.89
C ASP A 72 -2.56 -10.19 -0.48
N GLY A 73 -3.75 -9.62 -0.68
CA GLY A 73 -4.14 -8.92 -1.92
C GLY A 73 -3.96 -7.40 -1.88
N ARG A 74 -3.89 -6.84 -0.67
CA ARG A 74 -3.83 -5.39 -0.43
C ARG A 74 -2.56 -4.75 -0.97
N LEU A 75 -1.40 -5.41 -0.77
CA LEU A 75 -0.10 -4.86 -1.15
C LEU A 75 0.02 -4.62 -2.67
N ALA A 76 -0.39 -5.59 -3.48
CA ALA A 76 -0.29 -5.49 -4.94
C ALA A 76 -1.14 -4.33 -5.48
N ILE A 77 -2.33 -4.14 -4.89
CA ILE A 77 -3.25 -3.05 -5.23
C ILE A 77 -2.67 -1.70 -4.79
N GLU A 78 -2.11 -1.61 -3.59
CA GLU A 78 -1.46 -0.38 -3.11
C GLU A 78 -0.31 0.04 -4.04
N VAL A 79 0.54 -0.91 -4.43
CA VAL A 79 1.63 -0.64 -5.39
C VAL A 79 1.10 -0.21 -6.75
N ALA A 80 0.05 -0.85 -7.27
CA ALA A 80 -0.52 -0.49 -8.57
C ALA A 80 -1.13 0.92 -8.59
N LEU A 81 -1.87 1.29 -7.53
CA LEU A 81 -2.61 2.54 -7.45
C LEU A 81 -1.78 3.72 -6.91
N PHE A 82 -0.84 3.47 -6.00
CA PHE A 82 -0.06 4.51 -5.31
C PHE A 82 1.43 4.46 -5.62
N GLY A 83 1.90 3.45 -6.37
CA GLY A 83 3.32 3.27 -6.69
C GLY A 83 4.16 2.74 -5.52
N GLN A 84 3.55 2.50 -4.37
CA GLN A 84 4.18 2.00 -3.15
C GLN A 84 3.13 1.39 -2.21
N ALA A 85 3.57 0.60 -1.24
CA ALA A 85 2.74 0.20 -0.11
C ALA A 85 2.41 1.43 0.76
N LEU A 86 1.15 1.56 1.17
CA LEU A 86 0.70 2.59 2.11
C LEU A 86 0.63 2.06 3.54
N THR A 87 0.37 0.77 3.69
CA THR A 87 0.32 0.11 4.99
C THR A 87 1.70 -0.48 5.29
N PRO A 88 2.27 -0.28 6.49
CA PRO A 88 3.46 -1.00 6.90
C PRO A 88 3.18 -2.49 6.74
N GLN A 89 4.00 -3.18 5.95
CA GLN A 89 3.86 -4.61 5.79
C GLN A 89 3.92 -5.26 7.19
N GLY A 90 2.96 -6.11 7.50
CA GLY A 90 3.03 -6.93 8.70
C GLY A 90 4.29 -7.79 8.66
N PRO A 91 4.80 -8.25 9.81
CA PRO A 91 6.08 -8.95 9.89
C PRO A 91 6.11 -10.19 8.98
N ALA A 92 4.99 -10.91 8.85
CA ALA A 92 4.87 -12.06 7.95
C ALA A 92 5.00 -11.71 6.46
N ALA A 93 4.52 -10.53 6.04
CA ALA A 93 4.66 -10.08 4.64
C ALA A 93 6.11 -9.69 4.34
N LEU A 94 6.77 -8.96 5.25
CA LEU A 94 8.18 -8.62 5.16
C LEU A 94 9.05 -9.87 5.05
N VAL A 95 8.83 -10.86 5.93
CA VAL A 95 9.54 -12.14 5.91
C VAL A 95 9.39 -12.84 4.56
N ARG A 96 8.16 -12.96 4.04
CA ARG A 96 7.90 -13.63 2.75
C ARG A 96 8.59 -12.92 1.58
N GLU A 97 8.56 -11.59 1.56
CA GLU A 97 9.22 -10.79 0.53
C GLU A 97 10.75 -10.94 0.60
N THR A 98 11.33 -10.84 1.80
CA THR A 98 12.77 -11.02 2.01
C THR A 98 13.23 -12.41 1.59
N LEU A 99 12.46 -13.45 1.93
CA LEU A 99 12.73 -14.83 1.48
C LEU A 99 12.65 -14.96 -0.04
N ALA A 100 11.61 -14.41 -0.68
CA ALA A 100 11.43 -14.48 -2.12
C ALA A 100 12.59 -13.79 -2.86
N ARG A 101 12.96 -12.58 -2.43
CA ARG A 101 14.08 -11.82 -3.01
C ARG A 101 15.42 -12.51 -2.77
N GLY A 102 15.69 -12.93 -1.53
CA GLY A 102 16.95 -13.58 -1.17
C GLY A 102 17.16 -14.89 -1.92
N ARG A 103 16.11 -15.70 -2.11
CA ARG A 103 16.18 -16.92 -2.94
C ARG A 103 16.45 -16.60 -4.41
N ALA A 104 15.83 -15.55 -4.96
CA ALA A 104 16.05 -15.15 -6.34
C ALA A 104 17.51 -14.73 -6.63
N ILE A 105 18.24 -14.27 -5.61
CA ILE A 105 19.65 -13.89 -5.69
C ILE A 105 20.61 -14.97 -5.13
N GLY A 106 20.09 -16.15 -4.77
CA GLY A 106 20.91 -17.29 -4.33
C GLY A 106 21.45 -17.22 -2.91
N HIS A 107 20.82 -16.45 -2.02
CA HIS A 107 21.21 -16.41 -0.60
C HIS A 107 20.97 -17.76 0.10
N ASP A 108 21.91 -18.14 0.96
CA ASP A 108 21.75 -19.30 1.85
C ASP A 108 20.85 -18.98 3.06
N ASP A 109 20.46 -20.02 3.82
CA ASP A 109 19.53 -19.88 4.94
C ASP A 109 20.04 -18.93 6.04
N ARG A 110 21.36 -18.82 6.22
CA ARG A 110 21.97 -17.92 7.22
C ARG A 110 21.89 -16.47 6.76
N GLN A 111 22.16 -16.20 5.50
CA GLN A 111 22.01 -14.87 4.89
C GLN A 111 20.54 -14.43 4.86
N LEU A 112 19.62 -15.35 4.58
CA LEU A 112 18.17 -15.10 4.63
C LEU A 112 17.71 -14.74 6.04
N ALA A 113 18.13 -15.50 7.06
CA ALA A 113 17.79 -15.23 8.45
C ALA A 113 18.28 -13.84 8.90
N GLY A 114 19.52 -13.47 8.57
CA GLY A 114 20.06 -12.14 8.87
C GLY A 114 19.30 -11.01 8.18
N ALA A 115 18.97 -11.18 6.89
CA ALA A 115 18.19 -10.19 6.14
C ALA A 115 16.78 -9.99 6.72
N ILE A 116 16.13 -11.08 7.16
CA ILE A 116 14.82 -11.01 7.82
C ILE A 116 14.91 -10.20 9.11
N THR A 117 15.91 -10.46 9.97
CA THR A 117 16.08 -9.72 11.23
C THR A 117 16.24 -8.23 10.98
N VAL A 118 17.13 -7.83 10.07
CA VAL A 118 17.37 -6.41 9.73
C VAL A 118 16.10 -5.74 9.19
N VAL A 119 15.36 -6.42 8.32
CA VAL A 119 14.10 -5.91 7.78
C VAL A 119 13.05 -5.74 8.88
N LEU A 120 12.91 -6.70 9.79
CA LEU A 120 11.95 -6.59 10.88
C LEU A 120 12.32 -5.51 11.91
N GLU A 121 13.61 -5.36 12.25
CA GLU A 121 14.10 -4.29 13.13
C GLU A 121 13.87 -2.89 12.53
N SER A 122 14.24 -2.70 11.26
CA SER A 122 14.06 -1.41 10.56
C SER A 122 12.59 -0.97 10.44
N HIS A 123 11.65 -1.92 10.53
CA HIS A 123 10.21 -1.67 10.49
C HIS A 123 9.57 -1.67 11.90
N GLY A 124 10.38 -1.75 12.96
CA GLY A 124 9.93 -1.68 14.35
C GLY A 124 9.19 -2.93 14.84
N HIS A 125 9.29 -4.04 14.10
CA HIS A 125 8.68 -5.33 14.47
C HIS A 125 9.58 -6.16 15.39
N LEU A 126 10.85 -5.79 15.51
CA LEU A 126 11.80 -6.32 16.49
C LEU A 126 12.45 -5.15 17.23
N ALA A 127 12.65 -5.30 18.54
CA ALA A 127 13.43 -4.36 19.31
C ALA A 127 14.90 -4.48 18.91
N SER A 128 15.53 -3.37 18.52
CA SER A 128 16.98 -3.34 18.34
C SER A 128 17.63 -3.50 19.72
N GLU A 129 18.51 -4.49 19.89
CA GLU A 129 19.23 -4.72 21.15
C GLU A 129 20.17 -3.55 21.55
N ALA A 130 20.25 -2.48 20.76
CA ALA A 130 21.08 -1.30 21.00
C ALA A 130 20.54 -0.32 22.07
N ALA A 131 19.76 -0.80 23.05
CA ALA A 131 19.32 -0.02 24.20
C ALA A 131 19.77 -0.69 25.51
N LEU A 132 21.09 -0.76 25.72
CA LEU A 132 21.75 -0.97 27.01
C LEU A 132 23.09 -0.21 27.03
#